data_AF-A0A0C2FLM4-F1
#
_entry.id   AF-A0A0C2FLM4-F1
#
_cell.length_a   1.000
_cell.length_b   1.000
_cell.length_c   1.000
_cell.angle_alpha   90.00
_cell.angle_beta   90.00
_cell.angle_gamma   90.00
#
_symmetry.space_group_name_H-M   'P 1'
#
loop_
_entity.id
_entity.type
_entity.pdbx_description
1 polymer ?
#
loop_
_entity_poly.entity_id
_entity_poly.type
_entity_poly.pdbx_seq_one_letter_code
_entity_poly.pdbx_strand_id
1 'polypeptide(L)'
;MFSGYRAVCSVSKLVQVMEALIQPLSWPHVFIPAVPDNLLDLCHNPTPYLMGILRNNLAPIHDLIIADQTGENDIDQVDFVFIDADNGLINPPPDAYVNDSGIAAWKQQVPIL
;
A
#
# COMPACT_ATOMS: atom_id res chain seq x y z
N MET A 1 18.64 2.14 18.79
CA MET A 1 17.39 1.79 19.51
C MET A 1 16.23 2.76 19.21
N PHE A 2 16.44 4.08 19.17
CA PHE A 2 15.36 5.07 18.94
C PHE A 2 14.75 5.11 17.52
N SER A 3 15.45 4.63 16.49
CA SER A 3 14.95 4.69 15.11
C SER A 3 13.76 3.76 14.87
N GLY A 4 13.77 2.55 15.45
CA GLY A 4 12.70 1.56 15.27
C GLY A 4 11.35 2.01 15.81
N TYR A 5 11.33 2.61 17.01
CA TYR A 5 10.09 3.14 17.60
C TYR A 5 9.44 4.23 16.74
N ARG A 6 10.26 5.09 16.10
CA ARG A 6 9.73 6.14 15.21
C ARG A 6 9.06 5.54 13.97
N ALA A 7 9.68 4.52 13.36
CA ALA A 7 9.12 3.84 12.19
C ALA A 7 7.78 3.16 12.52
N VAL A 8 7.70 2.44 13.65
CA VAL A 8 6.45 1.81 14.12
C VAL A 8 5.35 2.86 14.34
N CYS A 9 5.67 3.97 14.99
CA CYS A 9 4.70 5.05 15.21
C CYS A 9 4.22 5.71 13.90
N SER A 10 5.09 5.90 12.92
CA SER A 10 4.72 6.52 11.65
C SER A 10 3.79 5.63 10.83
N VAL A 11 4.15 4.35 10.66
CA VAL A 11 3.36 3.41 9.84
C VAL A 11 1.99 3.12 10.48
N SER A 12 1.95 2.95 11.80
CA SER A 12 0.68 2.73 12.52
C SER A 12 -0.28 3.91 12.39
N LYS A 13 0.22 5.14 12.53
CA LYS A 13 -0.59 6.35 12.33
C LYS A 13 -1.09 6.46 10.89
N LEU A 14 -0.25 6.18 9.91
CA LEU A 14 -0.66 6.22 8.49
C LEU A 14 -1.83 5.28 8.24
N VAL A 15 -1.73 4.04 8.69
CA VAL A 15 -2.80 3.03 8.55
C VAL A 15 -4.07 3.46 9.27
N GLN A 16 -3.96 4.01 10.49
CA GLN A 16 -5.12 4.53 11.23
C GLN A 16 -5.77 5.73 10.55
N VAL A 17 -4.99 6.61 9.92
CA VAL A 17 -5.53 7.73 9.13
C VAL A 17 -6.31 7.20 7.92
N MET A 18 -5.82 6.15 7.25
CA MET A 18 -6.56 5.55 6.12
C MET A 18 -7.91 4.97 6.55
N GLU A 19 -7.99 4.34 7.72
CA GLU A 19 -9.26 3.87 8.27
C GLU A 19 -10.18 5.04 8.66
N ALA A 20 -9.63 6.12 9.24
CA ALA A 20 -10.43 7.31 9.53
C ALA A 20 -10.97 8.01 8.27
N LEU A 21 -10.27 7.91 7.14
CA LEU A 21 -10.68 8.55 5.88
C LEU A 21 -11.90 7.87 5.23
N ILE A 22 -12.24 6.64 5.59
CA ILE A 22 -13.43 5.94 5.05
C ILE A 22 -14.70 6.21 5.87
N GLN A 23 -14.63 7.00 6.94
CA GLN A 23 -15.80 7.35 7.77
C GLN A 23 -16.92 8.00 6.93
N PRO A 24 -18.20 7.69 7.20
CA PRO A 24 -18.73 6.94 8.35
C PRO A 24 -18.67 5.41 8.18
N LEU A 25 -18.06 4.90 7.11
CA LEU A 25 -17.83 3.47 6.95
C LEU A 25 -16.74 3.01 7.93
N SER A 26 -16.77 1.72 8.27
CA SER A 26 -15.74 1.08 9.09
C SER A 26 -15.11 -0.06 8.29
N TRP A 27 -13.80 -0.23 8.42
CA TRP A 27 -13.10 -1.33 7.76
C TRP A 27 -13.51 -2.67 8.42
N PRO A 28 -14.17 -3.60 7.71
CA PRO A 28 -14.72 -4.80 8.33
C PRO A 28 -13.75 -5.99 8.36
N HIS A 29 -12.59 -5.87 7.69
CA HIS A 29 -11.63 -6.95 7.50
C HIS A 29 -10.37 -6.76 8.35
N VAL A 30 -9.30 -7.51 8.03
CA VAL A 30 -8.07 -7.50 8.82
C VAL A 30 -7.47 -6.09 8.83
N PHE A 31 -7.21 -5.59 10.03
CA PHE A 31 -6.63 -4.27 10.28
C PHE A 31 -5.47 -4.40 11.27
N ILE A 32 -4.24 -4.21 10.79
CA ILE A 32 -3.03 -4.32 11.60
C ILE A 32 -2.13 -3.10 11.36
N PRO A 33 -2.23 -2.05 12.20
CA PRO A 33 -1.47 -0.80 11.99
C PRO A 33 0.04 -0.96 11.88
N ALA A 34 0.62 -1.98 12.54
CA ALA A 34 2.03 -2.34 12.39
C ALA A 34 2.18 -3.86 12.56
N VAL A 35 2.58 -4.55 11.50
CA VAL A 35 2.74 -6.01 11.49
C VAL A 35 4.05 -6.40 12.19
N PRO A 36 4.02 -7.28 13.20
CA PRO A 36 5.22 -7.85 13.79
C PRO A 36 6.02 -8.72 12.82
N ASP A 37 7.34 -8.81 13.02
CA ASP A 37 8.26 -9.52 12.12
C ASP A 37 7.89 -11.00 11.88
N ASN A 38 7.32 -11.66 12.88
CA ASN A 38 6.93 -13.07 12.82
C ASN A 38 5.53 -13.32 12.23
N LEU A 39 4.85 -12.28 11.73
CA LEU A 39 3.48 -12.37 11.20
C LEU A 39 3.37 -11.86 9.75
N LEU A 40 4.49 -11.80 9.00
CA LEU A 40 4.47 -11.36 7.60
C LEU A 40 3.71 -12.32 6.67
N ASP A 41 3.52 -13.57 7.07
CA ASP A 41 2.71 -14.54 6.33
C ASP A 41 1.25 -14.06 6.17
N LEU A 42 0.77 -13.16 7.04
CA LEU A 42 -0.56 -12.57 6.95
C LEU A 42 -0.76 -11.72 5.68
N CYS A 43 0.31 -11.26 5.01
CA CYS A 43 0.21 -10.55 3.74
C CYS A 43 -0.33 -11.44 2.61
N HIS A 44 -0.28 -12.76 2.76
CA HIS A 44 -0.83 -13.72 1.78
C HIS A 44 -2.30 -14.08 2.06
N ASN A 45 -2.98 -13.34 2.94
CA ASN A 45 -4.37 -13.62 3.28
C ASN A 45 -5.29 -13.32 2.08
N PRO A 46 -6.16 -14.26 1.67
CA PRO A 46 -7.10 -14.05 0.56
C PRO A 46 -8.21 -13.01 0.86
N THR A 47 -8.44 -12.63 2.12
CA THR A 47 -9.40 -11.56 2.45
C THR A 47 -8.73 -10.19 2.37
N PRO A 48 -9.45 -9.11 1.99
CA PRO A 48 -8.91 -7.75 2.00
C PRO A 48 -8.29 -7.40 3.36
N TYR A 49 -7.18 -6.67 3.35
CA TYR A 49 -6.51 -6.26 4.56
C TYR A 49 -5.95 -4.84 4.45
N LEU A 50 -5.83 -4.19 5.60
CA LEU A 50 -5.16 -2.90 5.75
C LEU A 50 -4.07 -3.06 6.81
N MET A 51 -2.81 -3.10 6.36
CA MET A 51 -1.65 -3.42 7.19
C MET A 51 -0.50 -2.44 7.03
N GLY A 52 0.20 -2.18 8.12
CA GLY A 52 1.42 -1.38 8.12
C GLY A 52 2.67 -2.25 8.18
N ILE A 53 3.52 -2.15 7.16
CA ILE A 53 4.77 -2.91 7.07
C ILE A 53 5.97 -2.02 7.36
N LEU A 54 6.87 -2.49 8.23
CA LEU A 54 8.14 -1.83 8.50
C LEU A 54 9.10 -2.03 7.33
N ARG A 55 9.92 -1.02 7.03
CA ARG A 55 10.87 -1.06 5.90
C ARG A 55 11.82 -2.26 5.93
N ASN A 56 12.23 -2.70 7.12
CA ASN A 56 13.11 -3.86 7.29
C ASN A 56 12.45 -5.19 6.87
N ASN A 57 11.13 -5.19 6.70
CA ASN A 57 10.30 -6.36 6.43
C ASN A 57 9.79 -6.35 4.98
N LEU A 58 10.31 -5.47 4.12
CA LEU A 58 9.93 -5.42 2.71
C LEU A 58 10.50 -6.59 1.90
N ALA A 59 11.73 -7.03 2.21
CA ALA A 59 12.36 -8.10 1.43
C ALA A 59 11.57 -9.42 1.43
N PRO A 60 11.01 -9.90 2.56
CA PRO A 60 10.18 -11.12 2.57
C PRO A 60 8.87 -11.02 1.78
N ILE A 61 8.33 -9.81 1.55
CA ILE A 61 7.06 -9.60 0.85
C ILE A 61 7.26 -8.99 -0.55
N HIS A 62 8.51 -8.89 -1.01
CA HIS A 62 8.85 -8.26 -2.28
C HIS A 62 8.19 -8.96 -3.46
N ASP A 63 8.18 -10.29 -3.45
CA ASP A 63 7.58 -11.07 -4.53
C ASP A 63 6.07 -10.86 -4.59
N LEU A 64 5.41 -10.70 -3.43
CA LEU A 64 4.00 -10.32 -3.39
C LEU A 64 3.79 -8.98 -4.10
N ILE A 65 4.58 -7.95 -3.76
CA ILE A 65 4.51 -6.60 -4.34
C ILE A 65 4.60 -6.59 -5.88
N ILE A 66 5.31 -7.55 -6.47
CA ILE A 66 5.59 -7.61 -7.92
C ILE A 66 4.71 -8.63 -8.66
N ALA A 67 4.33 -9.74 -8.03
CA ALA A 67 3.76 -10.92 -8.69
C ALA A 67 2.41 -10.67 -9.38
N ASP A 68 1.70 -9.60 -9.03
CA ASP A 68 0.34 -9.34 -9.53
C ASP A 68 0.29 -8.43 -10.78
N GLN A 69 1.44 -8.14 -11.41
CA GLN A 69 1.50 -7.24 -12.57
C GLN A 69 1.52 -7.95 -13.93
N THR A 70 1.61 -9.28 -13.95
CA THR A 70 1.88 -10.05 -15.19
C THR A 70 0.75 -10.98 -15.64
N GLY A 71 -0.43 -10.89 -15.01
CA GLY A 71 -1.63 -11.62 -15.43
C GLY A 71 -2.29 -11.01 -16.67
N GLU A 72 -1.75 -11.28 -17.85
CA GLU A 72 -2.59 -11.29 -19.06
C GLU A 72 -3.69 -12.34 -18.82
N ASN A 73 -4.97 -11.93 -18.84
CA ASN A 73 -6.18 -12.74 -18.65
C ASN A 73 -6.76 -12.82 -17.22
N ASP A 74 -7.13 -11.70 -16.62
CA ASP A 74 -8.53 -11.41 -16.27
C ASP A 74 -8.62 -9.94 -15.87
N ILE A 75 -9.57 -9.24 -16.47
CA ILE A 75 -9.76 -7.80 -16.32
C ILE A 75 -10.32 -7.56 -14.92
N ASP A 76 -9.69 -6.69 -14.13
CA ASP A 76 -10.23 -6.03 -12.92
C ASP A 76 -9.83 -6.54 -11.51
N GLN A 77 -8.86 -7.45 -11.32
CA GLN A 77 -8.37 -7.76 -9.96
C GLN A 77 -6.96 -7.22 -9.72
N VAL A 78 -6.88 -6.11 -8.99
CA VAL A 78 -5.65 -5.72 -8.28
C VAL A 78 -5.72 -6.43 -6.92
N ASP A 79 -4.87 -7.42 -6.69
CA ASP A 79 -4.91 -8.25 -5.48
C ASP A 79 -4.59 -7.45 -4.21
N PHE A 80 -3.77 -6.39 -4.33
CA PHE A 80 -3.52 -5.44 -3.23
C PHE A 80 -2.86 -4.13 -3.72
N VAL A 81 -3.03 -3.06 -2.94
CA VAL A 81 -2.36 -1.76 -3.16
C VAL A 81 -1.23 -1.60 -2.13
N PHE A 82 -0.03 -1.31 -2.62
CA PHE A 82 1.15 -1.04 -1.81
C PHE A 82 1.50 0.46 -1.83
N ILE A 83 1.78 1.05 -0.66
CA ILE A 83 2.13 2.46 -0.50
C ILE A 83 3.45 2.58 0.26
N ASP A 84 4.50 3.05 -0.43
CA ASP A 84 5.76 3.47 0.21
C ASP A 84 5.66 4.95 0.58
N ALA A 85 5.28 5.22 1.83
CA ALA A 85 5.10 6.57 2.34
C ALA A 85 6.41 7.38 2.44
N ASP A 86 7.56 6.72 2.51
CA ASP A 86 8.85 7.41 2.60
C ASP A 86 9.29 7.94 1.22
N ASN A 87 8.95 7.22 0.15
CA ASN A 87 9.34 7.56 -1.22
C ASN A 87 8.18 8.11 -2.07
N GLY A 88 6.96 8.13 -1.55
CA GLY A 88 5.78 8.58 -2.29
C GLY A 88 5.39 7.66 -3.44
N LEU A 89 5.73 6.38 -3.37
CA LEU A 89 5.40 5.38 -4.39
C LEU A 89 4.06 4.71 -4.04
N ILE A 90 3.21 4.54 -5.04
CA ILE A 90 1.98 3.75 -4.95
C ILE A 90 2.03 2.69 -6.05
N ASN A 91 1.73 1.45 -5.70
CA ASN A 91 1.71 0.32 -6.63
C ASN A 91 0.39 -0.46 -6.50
N PRO A 92 -0.35 -0.72 -7.58
CA PRO A 92 -0.14 -0.14 -8.92
C PRO A 92 -0.26 1.39 -8.89
N PRO A 93 0.39 2.11 -9.83
CA PRO A 93 0.25 3.56 -9.91
C PRO A 93 -1.23 3.92 -10.12
N PRO A 94 -1.77 4.94 -9.43
CA PRO A 94 -3.15 5.35 -9.61
C PRO A 94 -3.43 5.68 -11.08
N ASP A 95 -4.60 5.27 -11.56
CA ASP A 95 -5.05 5.67 -12.89
C ASP A 95 -5.06 7.19 -13.00
N ALA A 96 -4.71 7.68 -14.19
CA ALA A 96 -4.84 9.10 -14.45
C ALA A 96 -6.31 9.47 -14.30
N TYR A 97 -6.60 10.45 -13.43
CA TYR A 97 -7.89 11.11 -13.47
C TYR A 97 -8.01 11.81 -14.84
N VAL A 98 -8.77 11.20 -15.75
CA VAL A 98 -9.15 11.81 -17.03
C VAL A 98 -10.42 12.60 -16.75
N ASN A 99 -10.26 13.90 -16.54
CA ASN A 99 -11.40 14.81 -16.70
C ASN A 99 -11.67 14.92 -18.21
N ASP A 100 -12.92 15.10 -18.63
CA ASP A 100 -13.32 15.34 -20.04
C ASP A 100 -12.60 16.55 -20.70
N SER A 101 -11.74 17.24 -19.96
CA SER A 101 -10.98 18.44 -20.36
C SER A 101 -9.44 18.32 -20.23
N GLY A 102 -8.86 17.12 -20.06
CA GLY A 102 -7.41 16.89 -20.19
C GLY A 102 -6.72 16.20 -19.01
N ILE A 103 -5.47 15.74 -19.23
CA ILE A 103 -4.67 14.96 -18.27
C ILE A 103 -4.24 15.81 -17.07
N ALA A 104 -4.43 15.28 -15.86
CA ALA A 104 -4.07 15.92 -14.60
C ALA A 104 -2.56 16.25 -14.46
N ALA A 105 -2.27 17.44 -13.90
CA ALA A 105 -0.95 18.08 -13.87
C ALA A 105 0.17 17.31 -13.15
N TRP A 106 -0.15 16.37 -12.26
CA TRP A 106 0.84 15.62 -11.49
C TRP A 106 1.66 14.62 -12.32
N LYS A 107 1.30 14.38 -13.59
CA LYS A 107 2.07 13.54 -14.54
C LYS A 107 3.26 14.23 -15.22
N GLN A 108 3.51 15.52 -14.99
CA GLN A 108 4.65 16.20 -15.64
C GLN A 108 6.01 15.90 -14.99
N GLN A 109 6.06 15.11 -13.92
CA GLN A 109 7.31 14.76 -13.23
C GLN A 109 7.44 13.24 -13.12
N VAL A 110 7.72 12.58 -14.24
CA VAL A 110 8.26 11.22 -14.22
C VAL A 110 9.79 11.38 -14.25
N PRO A 111 10.54 11.00 -13.19
CA PRO A 111 11.98 10.88 -13.31
C PRO A 111 12.27 9.72 -14.26
N ILE A 112 13.01 9.99 -15.33
CA ILE A 112 13.62 8.96 -16.15
C ILE A 112 14.64 8.25 -15.24
N LEU A 113 14.42 6.96 -14.98
CA LEU A 113 15.43 6.08 -14.37
C LEU A 113 16.65 5.96 -15.28
#